data_AF-A0A2C6DLT9-F1
#
_entry.id   AF-A0A2C6DLT9-F1
#
_cell.length_a   1.000
_cell.length_b   1.000
_cell.length_c   1.000
_cell.angle_alpha   90.00
_cell.angle_beta   90.00
_cell.angle_gamma   90.00
#
_symmetry.space_group_name_H-M   'P 1'
#
loop_
_entity.id
_entity.type
_entity.pdbx_description
1 polymer ?
#
loop_
_entity_poly.entity_id
_entity_poly.type
_entity_poly.pdbx_seq_one_letter_code
_entity_poly.pdbx_strand_id
1 'polypeptide(L)'
;MSLKSANQSLRFVFIILTVIVCCYVFFAKDLLVTIDHSPLVNTSIIAVQIIGVLYAFFVAISLVLGIRDWRRFTQRNSSDSSPVRLRGAVSLLQSRVTDLVHSNSQVRSALLQSLRESLTRKVTGAEYLSGLLVGLGLLGTFIGLIMTMGSIKSAIGVMSSGTSEISALLDGLAAPLGGMSAAFTASLLGLLGSLVMGLIAHMLSTTSEHLYSDIDNWVHAQLSEAGTDDQGFTSALADGQYGVASYAPPGGIGPNYEVERLLRGILKFTEVQQAQQYESVNYLNKLLSCQEKLFASQQAIAEGQQTALENLENNHQHVMEAIDVHNRHIVEILQGSLNQQAGLVTALQNTNQHLTTNGELLHQSLLVQENASQGLNNIHYELSELNQQAGKQNYKQDELINLAQDSGTSLKQMKHALIECSGYLNQNRIQVGDTFEQVSESLKGLRAEMQGGRQQILTLESILRMGAGGSESIVDAVKSQNNALLECIRQVTEARVSMLSASDMFTTEQRSPQIENPEKVLSETN
;
A
#
# COMPACT_ATOMS: atom_id res chain seq x y z
N MET A 1 1.76 52.98 -56.23
CA MET A 1 2.54 51.94 -55.53
C MET A 1 1.72 51.17 -54.49
N SER A 2 0.71 51.81 -53.84
CA SER A 2 -0.16 51.23 -52.79
C SER A 2 -0.88 49.92 -53.13
N LEU A 3 -1.69 49.87 -54.21
CA LEU A 3 -2.53 48.69 -54.54
C LEU A 3 -1.77 47.40 -54.90
N LYS A 4 -0.51 47.49 -55.35
CA LYS A 4 0.32 46.31 -55.64
C LYS A 4 0.78 45.66 -54.34
N SER A 5 1.08 46.47 -53.32
CA SER A 5 1.38 46.04 -51.95
C SER A 5 0.16 45.35 -51.32
N ALA A 6 -1.04 45.91 -51.46
CA ALA A 6 -2.28 45.33 -50.95
C ALA A 6 -2.63 43.95 -51.56
N ASN A 7 -2.34 43.74 -52.84
CA ASN A 7 -2.50 42.42 -53.46
C ASN A 7 -1.44 41.42 -52.98
N GLN A 8 -0.25 41.89 -52.62
CA GLN A 8 0.83 41.04 -52.10
C GLN A 8 0.54 40.60 -50.67
N SER A 9 0.09 41.51 -49.78
CA SER A 9 -0.34 41.17 -48.42
C SER A 9 -1.49 40.15 -48.43
N LEU A 10 -2.49 40.33 -49.31
CA LEU A 10 -3.60 39.37 -49.45
C LEU A 10 -3.14 37.98 -49.91
N ARG A 11 -2.15 37.89 -50.81
CA ARG A 11 -1.57 36.59 -51.20
C ARG A 11 -0.93 35.88 -50.02
N PHE A 12 -0.18 36.62 -49.18
CA PHE A 12 0.38 36.05 -47.96
C PHE A 12 -0.71 35.58 -46.98
N VAL A 13 -1.82 36.32 -46.84
CA VAL A 13 -2.97 35.89 -46.02
C VAL A 13 -3.55 34.55 -46.50
N PHE A 14 -3.76 34.38 -47.82
CA PHE A 14 -4.26 33.10 -48.34
C PHE A 14 -3.25 31.95 -48.19
N ILE A 15 -1.95 32.23 -48.32
CA ILE A 15 -0.89 31.23 -48.08
C ILE A 15 -0.94 30.79 -46.62
N ILE A 16 -0.94 31.73 -45.67
CA ILE A 16 -1.03 31.44 -44.23
C ILE A 16 -2.29 30.63 -43.94
N LEU A 17 -3.44 31.02 -44.49
CA LEU A 17 -4.70 30.30 -44.30
C LEU A 17 -4.63 28.86 -44.84
N THR A 18 -4.02 28.68 -46.01
CA THR A 18 -3.83 27.35 -46.61
C THR A 18 -2.90 26.48 -45.76
N VAL A 19 -1.82 27.04 -45.23
CA VAL A 19 -0.89 26.35 -44.32
C VAL A 19 -1.62 25.91 -43.05
N ILE A 20 -2.45 26.78 -42.46
CA ILE A 20 -3.25 26.44 -41.26
C ILE A 20 -4.18 25.27 -41.55
N VAL A 21 -4.95 25.33 -42.64
CA VAL A 21 -5.87 24.25 -43.02
C VAL A 21 -5.10 22.95 -43.27
N CYS A 22 -3.96 23.01 -43.95
CA CYS A 22 -3.11 21.84 -44.19
C CYS A 22 -2.55 21.26 -42.87
N CYS A 23 -2.15 22.11 -41.92
CA CYS A 23 -1.70 21.72 -40.60
C CYS A 23 -2.82 20.99 -39.83
N TYR A 24 -4.04 21.53 -39.83
CA TYR A 24 -5.22 20.89 -39.23
C TYR A 24 -5.52 19.52 -39.83
N VAL A 25 -5.44 19.39 -41.16
CA VAL A 25 -5.70 18.11 -41.85
C VAL A 25 -4.59 17.09 -41.53
N PHE A 26 -3.34 17.52 -41.50
CA PHE A 26 -2.20 16.65 -41.24
C PHE A 26 -2.18 16.14 -39.78
N PHE A 27 -2.42 17.03 -38.82
CA PHE A 27 -2.41 16.71 -37.39
C PHE A 27 -3.77 16.28 -36.84
N ALA A 28 -4.76 16.00 -37.70
CA ALA A 28 -6.13 15.69 -37.27
C ALA A 28 -6.21 14.52 -36.26
N LYS A 29 -5.33 13.52 -36.41
CA LYS A 29 -5.26 12.37 -35.49
C LYS A 29 -4.70 12.75 -34.11
N ASP A 30 -3.62 13.51 -34.08
CA ASP A 30 -2.98 13.94 -32.83
C ASP A 30 -3.84 14.96 -32.08
N LEU A 31 -4.58 15.80 -32.81
CA LEU A 31 -5.59 16.72 -32.26
C LEU A 31 -6.71 15.98 -31.52
N LEU A 32 -7.17 14.84 -32.05
CA LEU A 32 -8.20 14.03 -31.39
C LEU A 32 -7.70 13.42 -30.07
N VAL A 33 -6.47 12.91 -30.04
CA VAL A 33 -5.83 12.40 -28.81
C VAL A 33 -5.64 13.51 -27.77
N THR A 34 -5.35 14.73 -28.23
CA THR A 34 -5.20 15.91 -27.36
C THR A 34 -6.54 16.36 -26.77
N ILE A 35 -7.65 16.20 -27.50
CA ILE A 35 -9.00 16.49 -26.99
C ILE A 35 -9.34 15.55 -25.83
N ASP A 36 -8.96 14.28 -25.87
CA ASP A 36 -9.31 13.30 -24.83
C ASP A 36 -8.68 13.60 -23.45
N HIS A 37 -7.55 14.30 -23.38
CA HIS A 37 -6.92 14.67 -22.10
C HIS A 37 -7.65 15.79 -21.35
N SER A 38 -8.31 16.71 -22.05
CA SER A 38 -9.06 17.85 -21.46
C SER A 38 -10.13 18.35 -22.44
N PRO A 39 -11.25 17.62 -22.56
CA PRO A 39 -12.18 17.77 -23.68
C PRO A 39 -12.83 19.14 -23.75
N LEU A 40 -13.17 19.75 -22.61
CA LEU A 40 -13.90 21.02 -22.60
C LEU A 40 -13.04 22.19 -23.09
N VAL A 41 -11.81 22.30 -22.57
CA VAL A 41 -10.91 23.42 -22.89
C VAL A 41 -10.36 23.26 -24.31
N ASN A 42 -9.79 22.10 -24.64
CA ASN A 42 -9.12 21.91 -25.94
C ASN A 42 -10.11 22.01 -27.11
N THR A 43 -11.32 21.48 -26.95
CA THR A 43 -12.39 21.64 -27.96
C THR A 43 -12.79 23.10 -28.13
N SER A 44 -12.88 23.87 -27.04
CA SER A 44 -13.23 25.29 -27.12
C SER A 44 -12.19 26.11 -27.88
N ILE A 45 -10.89 25.88 -27.65
CA ILE A 45 -9.81 26.59 -28.34
C ILE A 45 -9.84 26.25 -29.84
N ILE A 46 -9.93 24.97 -30.19
CA ILE A 46 -9.99 24.53 -31.59
C ILE A 46 -11.23 25.10 -32.29
N ALA A 47 -12.39 25.08 -31.65
CA ALA A 47 -13.63 25.61 -32.20
C ALA A 47 -13.52 27.11 -32.50
N VAL A 48 -13.00 27.89 -31.55
CA VAL A 48 -12.77 29.32 -31.75
C VAL A 48 -11.74 29.56 -32.85
N GLN A 49 -10.66 28.78 -32.91
CA GLN A 49 -9.66 28.91 -33.97
C GLN A 49 -10.24 28.64 -35.35
N ILE A 50 -11.10 27.63 -35.50
CA ILE A 50 -11.81 27.35 -36.76
C ILE A 50 -12.72 28.53 -37.14
N ILE A 51 -13.50 29.04 -36.18
CA ILE A 51 -14.35 30.22 -36.39
C ILE A 51 -13.50 31.41 -36.85
N GLY A 52 -12.29 31.56 -36.32
CA GLY A 52 -11.35 32.60 -36.70
C GLY A 52 -10.82 32.51 -38.10
N VAL A 53 -10.35 31.32 -38.46
CA VAL A 53 -9.90 31.05 -39.82
C VAL A 53 -11.02 31.34 -40.82
N LEU A 54 -12.26 30.92 -40.53
CA LEU A 54 -13.42 31.21 -41.37
C LEU A 54 -13.72 32.72 -41.42
N TYR A 55 -13.72 33.41 -40.29
CA TYR A 55 -13.96 34.85 -40.23
C TYR A 55 -12.92 35.63 -41.04
N ALA A 56 -11.63 35.35 -40.83
CA ALA A 56 -10.54 35.97 -41.57
C ALA A 56 -10.62 35.68 -43.07
N PHE A 57 -11.01 34.46 -43.46
CA PHE A 57 -11.25 34.09 -44.85
C PHE A 57 -12.35 34.96 -45.48
N PHE A 58 -13.48 35.13 -44.80
CA PHE A 58 -14.57 35.99 -45.29
C PHE A 58 -14.16 37.45 -45.41
N VAL A 59 -13.41 37.98 -44.45
CA VAL A 59 -12.91 39.36 -44.50
C VAL A 59 -11.89 39.54 -45.63
N ALA A 60 -10.97 38.58 -45.80
CA ALA A 60 -10.00 38.59 -46.89
C ALA A 60 -10.68 38.56 -48.27
N ILE A 61 -11.69 37.70 -48.47
CA ILE A 61 -12.49 37.68 -49.72
C ILE A 61 -13.22 39.01 -49.91
N SER A 62 -13.83 39.56 -48.86
CA SER A 62 -14.50 40.86 -48.91
C SER A 62 -13.55 41.97 -49.36
N LEU A 63 -12.30 41.98 -48.88
CA LEU A 63 -11.26 42.92 -49.29
C LEU A 63 -10.79 42.69 -50.73
N VAL A 64 -10.57 41.44 -51.16
CA VAL A 64 -10.20 41.10 -52.55
C VAL A 64 -11.27 41.58 -53.53
N LEU A 65 -12.53 41.23 -53.27
CA LEU A 65 -13.65 41.67 -54.09
C LEU A 65 -13.74 43.19 -54.11
N GLY A 66 -13.55 43.84 -52.95
CA GLY A 66 -13.60 45.29 -52.85
C GLY A 66 -12.51 46.00 -53.63
N ILE A 67 -11.24 45.59 -53.48
CA ILE A 67 -10.09 46.12 -54.22
C ILE A 67 -10.27 45.92 -55.72
N ARG A 68 -10.70 44.73 -56.14
CA ARG A 68 -10.90 44.40 -57.55
C ARG A 68 -12.00 45.26 -58.17
N ASP A 69 -13.14 45.36 -57.51
CA ASP A 69 -14.30 46.07 -58.04
C ASP A 69 -14.06 47.60 -58.00
N TRP A 70 -13.37 48.12 -56.96
CA TRP A 70 -12.93 49.52 -56.90
C TRP A 70 -11.95 49.87 -58.03
N ARG A 71 -10.95 49.01 -58.29
CA ARG A 71 -10.01 49.22 -59.40
C ARG A 71 -10.70 49.25 -60.76
N ARG A 72 -11.67 48.36 -60.99
CA ARG A 72 -12.48 48.36 -62.22
C ARG A 72 -13.29 49.64 -62.37
N PHE A 73 -13.76 50.20 -61.25
CA PHE A 73 -14.49 51.46 -61.25
C PHE A 73 -13.58 52.64 -61.60
N THR A 74 -12.40 52.76 -60.98
CA THR A 74 -11.49 53.91 -61.20
C THR A 74 -10.75 53.89 -62.54
N GLN A 75 -10.60 52.73 -63.18
CA GLN A 75 -9.98 52.58 -64.51
C GLN A 75 -10.97 52.74 -65.67
N ARG A 76 -12.23 53.09 -65.39
CA ARG A 76 -13.27 53.21 -66.42
C ARG A 76 -13.08 54.50 -67.22
N ASN A 77 -13.00 54.35 -68.54
CA ASN A 77 -13.10 55.47 -69.47
C ASN A 77 -14.58 55.85 -69.69
N SER A 78 -14.85 57.12 -69.96
CA SER A 78 -16.21 57.70 -70.11
C SER A 78 -17.10 57.02 -71.18
N SER A 79 -16.53 56.14 -72.01
CA SER A 79 -17.18 55.49 -73.16
C SER A 79 -17.77 54.10 -72.85
N ASP A 80 -17.44 53.47 -71.72
CA ASP A 80 -17.99 52.17 -71.33
C ASP A 80 -19.25 52.37 -70.48
N SER A 81 -20.40 51.80 -70.88
CA SER A 81 -21.72 51.99 -70.24
C SER A 81 -22.12 50.85 -69.29
N SER A 82 -21.27 49.84 -69.08
CA SER A 82 -21.60 48.67 -68.26
C SER A 82 -21.69 49.02 -66.75
N PRO A 83 -22.78 48.69 -66.02
CA PRO A 83 -22.89 49.02 -64.59
C PRO A 83 -21.88 48.22 -63.74
N VAL A 84 -20.94 48.91 -63.07
CA VAL A 84 -19.98 48.27 -62.14
C VAL A 84 -20.62 48.17 -60.77
N ARG A 85 -20.80 46.94 -60.28
CA ARG A 85 -21.31 46.67 -58.94
C ARG A 85 -20.16 46.62 -57.95
N LEU A 86 -20.09 47.59 -57.03
CA LEU A 86 -19.15 47.57 -55.91
C LEU A 86 -19.59 46.53 -54.88
N ARG A 87 -18.75 45.51 -54.63
CA ARG A 87 -19.05 44.41 -53.69
C ARG A 87 -18.05 44.39 -52.52
N GLY A 88 -18.33 43.55 -51.54
CA GLY A 88 -17.42 43.27 -50.43
C GLY A 88 -17.16 44.50 -49.56
N ALA A 89 -15.90 44.89 -49.44
CA ALA A 89 -15.47 45.95 -48.54
C ALA A 89 -15.92 47.36 -48.95
N VAL A 90 -16.27 47.57 -50.23
CA VAL A 90 -16.68 48.89 -50.79
C VAL A 90 -18.16 48.94 -51.17
N SER A 91 -18.98 47.96 -50.77
CA SER A 91 -20.39 47.92 -51.16
C SER A 91 -21.20 49.13 -50.65
N LEU A 92 -20.79 49.72 -49.53
CA LEU A 92 -21.40 50.94 -48.98
C LEU A 92 -21.26 52.15 -49.91
N LEU A 93 -20.24 52.15 -50.78
CA LEU A 93 -20.02 53.23 -51.73
C LEU A 93 -20.94 53.12 -52.94
N GLN A 94 -21.55 51.97 -53.24
CA GLN A 94 -22.22 51.71 -54.52
C GLN A 94 -23.24 52.78 -54.92
N SER A 95 -24.06 53.26 -53.98
CA SER A 95 -25.08 54.31 -54.22
C SER A 95 -24.66 55.69 -53.71
N ARG A 96 -23.40 55.85 -53.29
CA ARG A 96 -22.85 57.06 -52.66
C ARG A 96 -21.58 57.56 -53.36
N VAL A 97 -21.15 56.92 -54.46
CA VAL A 97 -19.98 57.37 -55.23
C VAL A 97 -20.20 58.74 -55.85
N THR A 98 -21.39 59.03 -56.35
CA THR A 98 -21.71 60.35 -56.90
C THR A 98 -21.62 61.43 -55.81
N ASP A 99 -22.11 61.12 -54.61
CA ASP A 99 -22.02 62.01 -53.44
C ASP A 99 -20.54 62.21 -53.04
N LEU A 100 -19.68 61.20 -53.13
CA LEU A 100 -18.25 61.34 -52.83
C LEU A 100 -17.52 62.36 -53.72
N VAL A 101 -17.99 62.60 -54.94
CA VAL A 101 -17.34 63.53 -55.89
C VAL A 101 -18.04 64.89 -55.91
N HIS A 102 -19.38 64.93 -55.83
CA HIS A 102 -20.17 66.16 -56.07
C HIS A 102 -20.73 66.80 -54.79
N SER A 103 -20.63 66.15 -53.62
CA SER A 103 -21.16 66.72 -52.38
C SER A 103 -20.21 67.71 -51.71
N ASN A 104 -20.77 68.52 -50.79
CA ASN A 104 -20.00 69.46 -50.00
C ASN A 104 -18.93 68.74 -49.13
N SER A 105 -17.85 69.44 -48.78
CA SER A 105 -16.68 68.87 -48.09
C SER A 105 -17.02 68.10 -46.81
N GLN A 106 -18.05 68.54 -46.08
CA GLN A 106 -18.55 67.91 -44.84
C GLN A 106 -19.23 66.56 -45.08
N VAL A 107 -20.03 66.42 -46.15
CA VAL A 107 -20.74 65.16 -46.46
C VAL A 107 -19.75 64.11 -46.95
N ARG A 108 -18.78 64.53 -47.76
CA ARG A 108 -17.69 63.69 -48.28
C ARG A 108 -16.80 63.13 -47.17
N SER A 109 -16.34 63.98 -46.25
CA SER A 109 -15.53 63.53 -45.12
C SER A 109 -16.30 62.57 -44.19
N ALA A 110 -17.60 62.82 -43.97
CA ALA A 110 -18.45 61.91 -43.20
C ALA A 110 -18.61 60.53 -43.87
N LEU A 111 -18.74 60.46 -45.20
CA LEU A 111 -18.81 59.20 -45.93
C LEU A 111 -17.49 58.42 -45.91
N LEU A 112 -16.36 59.10 -46.10
CA LEU A 112 -15.03 58.47 -45.99
C LEU A 112 -14.77 57.96 -44.58
N GLN A 113 -15.13 58.74 -43.56
CA GLN A 113 -15.04 58.30 -42.17
C GLN A 113 -15.92 57.07 -41.90
N SER A 114 -17.16 57.07 -42.39
CA SER A 114 -18.07 55.91 -42.26
C SER A 114 -17.53 54.65 -42.93
N LEU A 115 -16.87 54.81 -44.09
CA LEU A 115 -16.18 53.74 -44.79
C LEU A 115 -15.00 53.21 -43.98
N ARG A 116 -14.13 54.12 -43.49
CA ARG A 116 -12.97 53.78 -42.64
C ARG A 116 -13.42 52.95 -41.45
N GLU A 117 -14.43 53.42 -40.73
CA GLU A 117 -14.98 52.70 -39.59
C GLU A 117 -15.57 51.34 -39.98
N SER A 118 -16.25 51.22 -41.13
CA SER A 118 -16.78 49.93 -41.57
C SER A 118 -15.69 48.93 -41.92
N LEU A 119 -14.58 49.39 -42.49
CA LEU A 119 -13.43 48.55 -42.79
C LEU A 119 -12.72 48.12 -41.51
N THR A 120 -12.46 49.08 -40.61
CA THR A 120 -11.87 48.82 -39.30
C THR A 120 -12.72 47.83 -38.50
N ARG A 121 -14.06 48.01 -38.42
CA ARG A 121 -14.96 47.08 -37.72
C ARG A 121 -14.82 45.62 -38.19
N LYS A 122 -14.61 45.39 -39.49
CA LYS A 122 -14.41 44.04 -40.04
C LYS A 122 -13.04 43.45 -39.67
N VAL A 123 -12.02 44.29 -39.49
CA VAL A 123 -10.67 43.85 -39.13
C VAL A 123 -10.55 43.64 -37.62
N THR A 124 -11.10 44.53 -36.80
CA THR A 124 -11.03 44.44 -35.33
C THR A 124 -11.66 43.14 -34.80
N GLY A 125 -12.63 42.54 -35.51
CA GLY A 125 -13.14 41.21 -35.17
C GLY A 125 -12.07 40.11 -35.15
N ALA A 126 -11.09 40.17 -36.06
CA ALA A 126 -9.97 39.24 -36.09
C ALA A 126 -9.01 39.45 -34.91
N GLU A 127 -8.79 40.71 -34.51
CA GLU A 127 -7.98 41.08 -33.33
C GLU A 127 -8.63 40.60 -32.03
N TYR A 128 -9.94 40.76 -31.90
CA TYR A 128 -10.68 40.24 -30.73
C TYR A 128 -10.58 38.73 -30.62
N LEU A 129 -10.67 38.02 -31.73
CA LEU A 129 -10.57 36.57 -31.70
C LEU A 129 -9.17 36.08 -31.36
N SER A 130 -8.14 36.79 -31.83
CA SER A 130 -6.75 36.58 -31.37
C SER A 130 -6.63 36.74 -29.86
N GLY A 131 -7.17 37.82 -29.30
CA GLY A 131 -7.18 38.04 -27.84
C GLY A 131 -7.99 36.99 -27.07
N LEU A 132 -9.12 36.54 -27.64
CA LEU A 132 -9.95 35.49 -27.05
C LEU A 132 -9.21 34.14 -27.02
N LEU A 133 -8.37 33.84 -28.02
CA LEU A 133 -7.51 32.67 -28.02
C LEU A 133 -6.45 32.70 -26.91
N VAL A 134 -5.84 33.86 -26.67
CA VAL A 134 -4.93 34.05 -25.53
C VAL A 134 -5.69 33.80 -24.23
N GLY A 135 -6.88 34.41 -24.09
CA GLY A 135 -7.74 34.24 -22.93
C GLY A 135 -8.14 32.79 -22.69
N LEU A 136 -8.48 32.03 -23.74
CA LEU A 136 -8.79 30.61 -23.64
C LEU A 136 -7.56 29.74 -23.31
N GLY A 137 -6.38 30.09 -23.83
CA GLY A 137 -5.13 29.42 -23.44
C GLY A 137 -4.81 29.60 -21.95
N LEU A 138 -4.98 30.82 -21.44
CA LEU A 138 -4.86 31.14 -20.01
C LEU A 138 -5.96 30.47 -19.16
N LEU A 139 -7.19 30.39 -19.68
CA LEU A 139 -8.26 29.65 -19.01
C LEU A 139 -7.91 28.16 -18.93
N GLY A 140 -7.25 27.60 -19.94
CA GLY A 140 -6.77 26.23 -19.95
C GLY A 140 -5.75 25.95 -18.84
N THR A 141 -4.81 26.86 -18.61
CA THR A 141 -3.86 26.73 -17.49
C THR A 141 -4.57 26.81 -16.14
N PHE A 142 -5.52 27.74 -15.99
CA PHE A 142 -6.32 27.88 -14.79
C PHE A 142 -7.12 26.61 -14.47
N ILE A 143 -7.81 26.04 -15.47
CA ILE A 143 -8.58 24.80 -15.29
C ILE A 143 -7.67 23.61 -15.00
N GLY A 144 -6.52 23.50 -15.66
CA GLY A 144 -5.56 22.42 -15.37
C GLY A 144 -4.99 22.53 -13.95
N LEU A 145 -4.71 23.73 -13.45
CA LEU A 145 -4.31 23.95 -12.04
C LEU A 145 -5.42 23.55 -11.04
N ILE A 146 -6.69 23.74 -11.40
CA ILE A 146 -7.80 23.24 -10.59
C ILE A 146 -7.84 21.70 -10.60
N MET A 147 -7.60 21.07 -11.75
CA MET A 147 -7.53 19.61 -11.83
C MET A 147 -6.38 19.06 -10.99
N THR A 148 -5.18 19.67 -11.07
CA THR A 148 -4.03 19.23 -10.25
C THR A 148 -4.31 19.36 -8.75
N MET A 149 -4.95 20.45 -8.32
CA MET A 149 -5.36 20.63 -6.93
C MET A 149 -6.39 19.57 -6.47
N GLY A 150 -7.32 19.19 -7.34
CA GLY A 150 -8.27 18.10 -7.10
C GLY A 150 -7.58 16.75 -6.93
N SER A 151 -6.61 16.43 -7.79
CA SER A 151 -5.83 15.19 -7.71
C SER A 151 -4.97 15.13 -6.44
N ILE A 152 -4.35 16.25 -6.04
CA ILE A 152 -3.58 16.34 -4.78
C ILE A 152 -4.49 16.05 -3.57
N LYS A 153 -5.70 16.60 -3.54
CA LYS A 153 -6.69 16.30 -2.48
C LYS A 153 -7.02 14.81 -2.42
N SER A 154 -7.19 14.17 -3.58
CA SER A 154 -7.46 12.72 -3.67
C SER A 154 -6.28 11.89 -3.16
N ALA A 155 -5.05 12.26 -3.55
CA ALA A 155 -3.83 11.57 -3.11
C ALA A 155 -3.62 11.66 -1.58
N ILE A 156 -3.88 12.83 -0.97
CA ILE A 156 -3.86 13.00 0.49
C ILE A 156 -4.92 12.11 1.16
N GLY A 157 -6.10 11.97 0.56
CA GLY A 157 -7.16 11.09 1.04
C GLY A 157 -6.74 9.61 1.11
N VAL A 158 -6.09 9.11 0.06
CA VAL A 158 -5.55 7.74 -0.01
C VAL A 158 -4.46 7.51 1.06
N MET A 159 -3.58 8.49 1.25
CA MET A 159 -2.54 8.41 2.29
C MET A 159 -3.14 8.36 3.72
N SER A 160 -4.27 9.02 3.95
CA SER A 160 -4.97 9.00 5.25
C SER A 160 -5.70 7.68 5.55
N SER A 161 -5.97 6.86 4.53
CA SER A 161 -6.75 5.62 4.66
C SER A 161 -5.91 4.36 4.91
N GLY A 162 -4.58 4.48 4.97
CA GLY A 162 -3.68 3.42 5.46
C GLY A 162 -3.50 2.21 4.53
N THR A 163 -4.05 2.24 3.31
CA THR A 163 -3.84 1.19 2.29
C THR A 163 -2.46 1.32 1.69
N SER A 164 -1.57 0.36 1.99
CA SER A 164 -0.16 0.31 1.59
C SER A 164 0.07 -0.07 0.11
N GLU A 165 -0.81 0.37 -0.79
CA GLU A 165 -0.66 0.11 -2.22
C GLU A 165 0.15 1.24 -2.85
N ILE A 166 1.43 0.96 -3.08
CA ILE A 166 2.38 1.85 -3.78
C ILE A 166 1.80 2.32 -5.14
N SER A 167 1.00 1.47 -5.79
CA SER A 167 0.28 1.78 -7.03
C SER A 167 -0.67 2.96 -6.89
N ALA A 168 -1.45 3.03 -5.80
CA ALA A 168 -2.40 4.12 -5.55
C ALA A 168 -1.68 5.45 -5.27
N LEU A 169 -0.47 5.39 -4.69
CA LEU A 169 0.37 6.56 -4.45
C LEU A 169 1.03 7.06 -5.75
N LEU A 170 1.49 6.13 -6.60
CA LEU A 170 2.00 6.44 -7.95
C LEU A 170 0.92 7.06 -8.85
N ASP A 171 -0.29 6.50 -8.86
CA ASP A 171 -1.42 7.08 -9.60
C ASP A 171 -1.82 8.46 -9.05
N GLY A 172 -1.75 8.64 -7.73
CA GLY A 172 -1.96 9.92 -7.05
C GLY A 172 -0.94 11.00 -7.41
N LEU A 173 0.30 10.63 -7.76
CA LEU A 173 1.32 11.54 -8.29
C LEU A 173 1.24 11.72 -9.82
N ALA A 174 0.82 10.70 -10.57
CA ALA A 174 0.71 10.76 -12.02
C ALA A 174 -0.44 11.68 -12.48
N ALA A 175 -1.56 11.70 -11.74
CA ALA A 175 -2.72 12.52 -12.09
C ALA A 175 -2.44 14.05 -12.10
N PRO A 176 -1.75 14.65 -11.11
CA PRO A 176 -1.30 16.03 -11.18
C PRO A 176 -0.35 16.32 -12.35
N LEU A 177 0.56 15.41 -12.68
CA LEU A 177 1.45 15.58 -13.83
C LEU A 177 0.66 15.60 -15.16
N GLY A 178 -0.35 14.75 -15.30
CA GLY A 178 -1.25 14.74 -16.45
C GLY A 178 -2.10 16.00 -16.57
N GLY A 179 -2.64 16.50 -15.44
CA GLY A 179 -3.40 17.77 -15.43
C GLY A 179 -2.54 18.97 -15.82
N MET A 180 -1.26 18.98 -15.42
CA MET A 180 -0.32 20.04 -15.77
C MET A 180 0.07 20.00 -17.26
N SER A 181 0.35 18.82 -17.82
CA SER A 181 0.71 18.68 -19.25
C SER A 181 -0.46 19.05 -20.17
N ALA A 182 -1.70 18.72 -19.78
CA ALA A 182 -2.90 19.13 -20.49
C ALA A 182 -3.09 20.67 -20.47
N ALA A 183 -2.90 21.31 -19.31
CA ALA A 183 -2.94 22.77 -19.18
C ALA A 183 -1.88 23.48 -20.02
N PHE A 184 -0.65 22.94 -20.01
CA PHE A 184 0.44 23.47 -20.81
C PHE A 184 0.15 23.38 -22.31
N THR A 185 -0.37 22.25 -22.76
CA THR A 185 -0.74 22.03 -24.17
C THR A 185 -1.86 22.98 -24.60
N ALA A 186 -2.87 23.19 -23.75
CA ALA A 186 -3.94 24.17 -24.01
C ALA A 186 -3.40 25.61 -24.16
N SER A 187 -2.45 26.00 -23.30
CA SER A 187 -1.78 27.30 -23.38
C SER A 187 -1.00 27.47 -24.67
N LEU A 188 -0.20 26.47 -25.04
CA LEU A 188 0.60 26.49 -26.26
C LEU A 188 -0.30 26.55 -27.51
N LEU A 189 -1.40 25.81 -27.53
CA LEU A 189 -2.37 25.82 -28.62
C LEU A 189 -3.07 27.18 -28.73
N GLY A 190 -3.48 27.77 -27.60
CA GLY A 190 -4.07 29.12 -27.56
C GLY A 190 -3.08 30.21 -28.00
N LEU A 191 -1.83 30.15 -27.54
CA LEU A 191 -0.79 31.12 -27.87
C LEU A 191 -0.40 31.03 -29.35
N LEU A 192 -0.10 29.84 -29.86
CA LEU A 192 0.21 29.65 -31.28
C LEU A 192 -0.95 30.06 -32.18
N GLY A 193 -2.18 29.69 -31.80
CA GLY A 193 -3.38 30.11 -32.53
C GLY A 193 -3.54 31.63 -32.54
N SER A 194 -3.30 32.30 -31.40
CA SER A 194 -3.34 33.76 -31.31
C SER A 194 -2.25 34.44 -32.14
N LEU A 195 -1.03 33.90 -32.17
CA LEU A 195 0.06 34.45 -32.98
C LEU A 195 -0.31 34.45 -34.46
N VAL A 196 -0.85 33.32 -34.93
CA VAL A 196 -1.28 33.15 -36.31
C VAL A 196 -2.47 34.07 -36.62
N MET A 197 -3.47 34.12 -35.74
CA MET A 197 -4.64 34.97 -35.93
C MET A 197 -4.28 36.46 -35.89
N GLY A 198 -3.37 36.86 -35.01
CA GLY A 198 -2.84 38.23 -34.90
C GLY A 198 -2.04 38.64 -36.14
N LEU A 199 -1.22 37.75 -36.70
CA LEU A 199 -0.52 38.01 -37.96
C LEU A 199 -1.50 38.23 -39.11
N ILE A 200 -2.54 37.40 -39.22
CA ILE A 200 -3.59 37.56 -40.22
C ILE A 200 -4.32 38.89 -40.00
N ALA A 201 -4.73 39.21 -38.77
CA ALA A 201 -5.41 40.46 -38.44
C ALA A 201 -4.57 41.69 -38.83
N HIS A 202 -3.27 41.66 -38.57
CA HIS A 202 -2.34 42.70 -38.98
C HIS A 202 -2.31 42.89 -40.50
N MET A 203 -2.16 41.80 -41.27
CA MET A 203 -2.17 41.86 -42.74
C MET A 203 -3.52 42.37 -43.31
N LEU A 204 -4.64 41.99 -42.69
CA LEU A 204 -5.97 42.50 -43.02
C LEU A 204 -6.07 44.01 -42.75
N SER A 205 -5.55 44.47 -41.62
CA SER A 205 -5.49 45.89 -41.23
C SER A 205 -4.69 46.72 -42.23
N THR A 206 -3.48 46.28 -42.58
CA THR A 206 -2.64 46.94 -43.57
C THR A 206 -3.33 47.03 -44.94
N THR A 207 -3.98 45.93 -45.36
CA THR A 207 -4.70 45.89 -46.64
C THR A 207 -5.90 46.83 -46.65
N SER A 208 -6.62 46.91 -45.52
CA SER A 208 -7.74 47.83 -45.32
C SER A 208 -7.29 49.29 -45.39
N GLU A 209 -6.20 49.65 -44.72
CA GLU A 209 -5.67 51.02 -44.75
C GLU A 209 -5.20 51.42 -46.16
N HIS A 210 -4.56 50.49 -46.89
CA HIS A 210 -4.21 50.72 -48.30
C HIS A 210 -5.44 50.97 -49.17
N LEU A 211 -6.48 50.14 -49.05
CA LEU A 211 -7.73 50.34 -49.79
C LEU A 211 -8.38 51.69 -49.44
N TYR A 212 -8.42 52.06 -48.16
CA TYR A 212 -8.93 53.35 -47.72
C TYR A 212 -8.14 54.52 -48.31
N SER A 213 -6.80 54.48 -48.21
CA SER A 213 -5.91 55.49 -48.77
C SER A 213 -6.06 55.61 -50.29
N ASP A 214 -6.22 54.49 -51.00
CA ASP A 214 -6.44 54.52 -52.45
C ASP A 214 -7.79 55.14 -52.84
N ILE A 215 -8.83 54.97 -52.02
CA ILE A 215 -10.13 55.63 -52.21
C ILE A 215 -10.02 57.13 -51.94
N ASP A 216 -9.41 57.49 -50.82
CA ASP A 216 -9.21 58.89 -50.39
C ASP A 216 -8.38 59.69 -51.42
N ASN A 217 -7.26 59.13 -51.86
CA ASN A 217 -6.42 59.72 -52.90
C ASN A 217 -7.16 59.90 -54.24
N TRP A 218 -8.01 58.94 -54.62
CA TRP A 218 -8.83 59.05 -55.84
C TRP A 218 -9.85 60.19 -55.73
N VAL A 219 -10.51 60.34 -54.58
CA VAL A 219 -11.43 61.45 -54.32
C VAL A 219 -10.70 62.80 -54.42
N HIS A 220 -9.52 62.90 -53.83
CA HIS A 220 -8.70 64.13 -53.90
C HIS A 220 -8.25 64.46 -55.34
N ALA A 221 -7.89 63.46 -56.13
CA ALA A 221 -7.54 63.65 -57.55
C ALA A 221 -8.72 64.21 -58.37
N GLN A 222 -9.92 63.64 -58.20
CA GLN A 222 -11.13 64.08 -58.90
C GLN A 222 -11.51 65.54 -58.58
N LEU A 223 -11.28 65.98 -57.34
CA LEU A 223 -11.55 67.36 -56.94
C LEU A 223 -10.52 68.35 -57.49
N SER A 224 -9.26 67.91 -57.63
CA SER A 224 -8.22 68.72 -58.27
C SER A 224 -8.51 68.92 -59.75
N GLU A 225 -9.05 67.90 -60.43
CA GLU A 225 -9.50 67.99 -61.83
C GLU A 225 -10.75 68.86 -61.97
N ALA A 226 -11.73 68.74 -61.07
CA ALA A 226 -12.93 69.60 -61.09
C ALA A 226 -12.64 71.08 -60.80
N GLY A 227 -11.59 71.38 -60.03
CA GLY A 227 -11.16 72.75 -59.73
C GLY A 227 -10.33 73.43 -60.83
N THR A 228 -9.96 72.73 -61.90
CA THR A 228 -9.13 73.27 -62.99
C THR A 228 -9.92 73.82 -64.19
N ASP A 229 -11.25 73.73 -64.18
CA ASP A 229 -12.13 74.24 -65.24
C ASP A 229 -12.69 75.66 -64.99
N ASP A 230 -12.32 76.34 -63.90
CA ASP A 230 -12.76 77.73 -63.61
C ASP A 230 -11.58 78.70 -63.42
N GLN A 231 -10.70 78.78 -64.42
CA GLN A 231 -9.85 79.97 -64.61
C GLN A 231 -9.74 80.32 -66.10
N GLY A 232 -10.79 80.95 -66.62
CA GLY A 232 -10.72 81.62 -67.91
C GLY A 232 -12.03 82.20 -68.39
N PHE A 233 -12.48 83.34 -67.85
CA PHE A 233 -12.99 84.51 -68.61
C PHE A 233 -13.44 85.65 -67.68
N THR A 234 -12.80 86.81 -67.87
CA THR A 234 -13.25 88.19 -67.64
C THR A 234 -14.17 88.54 -66.47
N SER A 235 -13.64 89.42 -65.62
CA SER A 235 -14.37 90.42 -64.86
C SER A 235 -15.30 91.27 -65.76
N ALA A 236 -16.58 90.88 -65.81
CA ALA A 236 -17.68 91.78 -66.13
C ALA A 236 -18.46 92.06 -64.84
N LEU A 237 -18.31 93.30 -64.36
CA LEU A 237 -19.03 93.86 -63.22
C LEU A 237 -20.51 94.05 -63.55
N ALA A 238 -21.38 93.54 -62.69
CA ALA A 238 -22.70 94.09 -62.43
C ALA A 238 -23.18 93.63 -61.04
N ASP A 239 -22.67 94.26 -59.98
CA ASP A 239 -23.50 94.99 -58.99
C ASP A 239 -22.63 95.51 -57.82
N GLY A 240 -22.85 96.77 -57.46
CA GLY A 240 -22.74 97.29 -56.08
C GLY A 240 -21.41 97.30 -55.32
N GLN A 241 -20.62 98.36 -55.54
CA GLN A 241 -19.70 99.03 -54.58
C GLN A 241 -18.43 98.28 -54.14
N TYR A 242 -17.25 98.86 -54.45
CA TYR A 242 -16.40 99.61 -53.51
C TYR A 242 -15.44 100.50 -54.33
N GLY A 243 -15.19 101.72 -53.84
CA GLY A 243 -14.65 102.83 -54.62
C GLY A 243 -13.20 102.66 -55.10
N VAL A 244 -12.98 103.06 -56.36
CA VAL A 244 -11.66 103.42 -56.87
C VAL A 244 -11.78 104.80 -57.50
N ALA A 245 -10.97 105.72 -56.98
CA ALA A 245 -10.94 107.12 -57.38
C ALA A 245 -10.76 107.28 -58.89
N SER A 246 -11.62 108.09 -59.51
CA SER A 246 -11.40 108.66 -60.83
C SER A 246 -10.10 109.45 -60.84
N TYR A 247 -9.14 109.03 -61.66
CA TYR A 247 -8.22 109.97 -62.29
C TYR A 247 -8.23 109.66 -63.80
N ALA A 248 -8.84 110.58 -64.55
CA ALA A 248 -8.78 110.60 -66.00
C ALA A 248 -7.32 110.72 -66.46
N PRO A 249 -6.90 110.09 -67.57
CA PRO A 249 -5.58 110.35 -68.12
C PRO A 249 -5.57 111.73 -68.81
N PRO A 250 -4.64 112.64 -68.47
CA PRO A 250 -4.25 113.70 -69.38
C PRO A 250 -3.52 113.05 -70.55
N GLY A 251 -3.91 113.39 -71.78
CA GLY A 251 -3.27 112.90 -72.98
C GLY A 251 -1.79 113.30 -73.06
N GLY A 252 -0.96 112.36 -73.52
CA GLY A 252 0.36 112.67 -74.06
C GLY A 252 1.46 111.65 -73.72
N ILE A 253 1.84 110.84 -74.73
CA ILE A 253 3.22 110.38 -75.05
C ILE A 253 3.85 109.40 -74.02
N GLY A 254 4.33 108.18 -74.34
CA GLY A 254 4.65 107.50 -75.60
C GLY A 254 4.92 105.99 -75.37
N PRO A 255 5.54 105.26 -76.30
CA PRO A 255 5.54 103.78 -76.39
C PRO A 255 6.29 103.01 -75.27
N ASN A 256 6.78 103.69 -74.23
CA ASN A 256 7.59 103.08 -73.16
C ASN A 256 6.80 102.67 -71.91
N TYR A 257 5.53 103.10 -71.75
CA TYR A 257 4.75 102.80 -70.53
C TYR A 257 4.31 101.33 -70.43
N GLU A 258 4.05 100.68 -71.56
CA GLU A 258 3.68 99.25 -71.57
C GLU A 258 4.89 98.36 -71.27
N VAL A 259 6.07 98.77 -71.73
CA VAL A 259 7.33 98.07 -71.44
C VAL A 259 7.68 98.18 -69.96
N GLU A 260 7.55 99.35 -69.34
CA GLU A 260 7.77 99.49 -67.88
C GLU A 260 6.74 98.71 -67.05
N ARG A 261 5.48 98.64 -67.51
CA ARG A 261 4.45 97.85 -66.84
C ARG A 261 4.74 96.36 -66.90
N LEU A 262 5.17 95.87 -68.07
CA LEU A 262 5.58 94.47 -68.27
C LEU A 262 6.85 94.14 -67.48
N LEU A 263 7.85 95.03 -67.49
CA LEU A 263 9.10 94.82 -66.77
C LEU A 263 8.86 94.79 -65.25
N ARG A 264 8.01 95.68 -64.71
CA ARG A 264 7.59 95.63 -63.30
C ARG A 264 6.77 94.38 -62.98
N GLY A 265 5.93 93.93 -63.90
CA GLY A 265 5.17 92.69 -63.76
C GLY A 265 6.09 91.46 -63.70
N ILE A 266 7.07 91.38 -64.60
CA ILE A 266 8.06 90.30 -64.64
C ILE A 266 8.93 90.33 -63.39
N LEU A 267 9.42 91.51 -62.97
CA LEU A 267 10.24 91.64 -61.76
C LEU A 267 9.51 91.20 -60.49
N LYS A 268 8.25 91.60 -60.32
CA LYS A 268 7.41 91.14 -59.20
C LYS A 268 7.13 89.63 -59.29
N PHE A 269 6.91 89.11 -60.49
CA PHE A 269 6.69 87.68 -60.69
C PHE A 269 7.94 86.87 -60.32
N THR A 270 9.14 87.31 -60.72
CA THR A 270 10.39 86.64 -60.30
C THR A 270 10.64 86.76 -58.80
N GLU A 271 10.29 87.87 -58.17
CA GLU A 271 10.43 88.04 -56.71
C GLU A 271 9.51 87.09 -55.93
N VAL A 272 8.23 86.98 -56.34
CA VAL A 272 7.28 86.02 -55.73
C VAL A 272 7.70 84.58 -56.00
N GLN A 273 8.16 84.26 -57.21
CA GLN A 273 8.65 82.92 -57.55
C GLN A 273 9.89 82.54 -56.71
N GLN A 274 10.80 83.48 -56.48
CA GLN A 274 12.00 83.25 -55.67
C GLN A 274 11.68 83.11 -54.17
N ALA A 275 10.72 83.88 -53.66
CA ALA A 275 10.23 83.74 -52.28
C ALA A 275 9.53 82.37 -52.05
N GLN A 276 8.73 81.92 -53.01
CA GLN A 276 8.07 80.61 -52.97
C GLN A 276 9.07 79.44 -53.04
N GLN A 277 10.13 79.60 -53.86
CA GLN A 277 11.23 78.64 -53.93
C GLN A 277 11.96 78.53 -52.58
N TYR A 278 12.25 79.65 -51.92
CA TYR A 278 12.93 79.67 -50.62
C TYR A 278 12.11 78.96 -49.53
N GLU A 279 10.80 79.16 -49.51
CA GLU A 279 9.91 78.50 -48.56
C GLU A 279 9.86 76.97 -48.80
N SER A 280 9.77 76.55 -50.07
CA SER A 280 9.75 75.12 -50.43
C SER A 280 11.01 74.36 -50.01
N VAL A 281 12.20 74.99 -50.15
CA VAL A 281 13.48 74.43 -49.69
C VAL A 281 13.52 74.32 -48.17
N ASN A 282 12.92 75.28 -47.46
CA ASN A 282 12.86 75.27 -46.00
C ASN A 282 11.94 74.15 -45.47
N TYR A 283 10.84 73.86 -46.17
CA TYR A 283 9.98 72.71 -45.87
C TYR A 283 10.71 71.37 -46.12
N LEU A 284 11.48 71.26 -47.20
CA LEU A 284 12.30 70.07 -47.48
C LEU A 284 13.36 69.84 -46.40
N ASN A 285 14.05 70.88 -45.95
CA ASN A 285 15.02 70.76 -44.86
C ASN A 285 14.36 70.33 -43.53
N LYS A 286 13.15 70.82 -43.23
CA LYS A 286 12.38 70.34 -42.07
C LYS A 286 11.99 68.87 -42.19
N LEU A 287 11.58 68.41 -43.38
CA LEU A 287 11.29 66.99 -43.61
C LEU A 287 12.55 66.12 -43.48
N LEU A 288 13.68 66.58 -44.01
CA LEU A 288 14.95 65.87 -43.93
C LEU A 288 15.41 65.72 -42.47
N SER A 289 15.34 66.80 -41.67
CA SER A 289 15.67 66.74 -40.24
C SER A 289 14.70 65.88 -39.43
N CYS A 290 13.42 65.81 -39.82
CA CYS A 290 12.45 64.91 -39.21
C CYS A 290 12.79 63.44 -39.53
N GLN A 291 13.17 63.15 -40.78
CA GLN A 291 13.58 61.83 -41.24
C GLN A 291 14.86 61.35 -40.54
N GLU A 292 15.85 62.22 -40.35
CA GLU A 292 17.09 61.92 -39.64
C GLU A 292 16.83 61.56 -38.17
N LYS A 293 15.94 62.30 -37.48
CA LYS A 293 15.51 61.96 -36.11
C LYS A 293 14.76 60.63 -36.04
N LEU A 294 13.95 60.32 -37.05
CA LEU A 294 13.24 59.06 -37.15
C LEU A 294 14.20 57.88 -37.33
N PHE A 295 15.24 58.04 -38.15
CA PHE A 295 16.30 57.04 -38.29
C PHE A 295 17.10 56.84 -37.01
N ALA A 296 17.50 57.92 -36.33
CA ALA A 296 18.20 57.84 -35.05
C ALA A 296 17.35 57.13 -33.98
N SER A 297 16.05 57.43 -33.91
CA SER A 297 15.10 56.74 -33.03
C SER A 297 14.97 55.26 -33.36
N GLN A 298 14.86 54.91 -34.64
CA GLN A 298 14.71 53.53 -35.08
C GLN A 298 15.97 52.71 -34.76
N GLN A 299 17.15 53.30 -34.92
CA GLN A 299 18.41 52.66 -34.58
C GLN A 299 18.56 52.42 -33.06
N ALA A 300 18.19 53.41 -32.23
CA ALA A 300 18.19 53.23 -30.77
C ALA A 300 17.22 52.12 -30.31
N ILE A 301 16.06 51.99 -30.97
CA ILE A 301 15.11 50.90 -30.70
C ILE A 301 15.71 49.54 -31.08
N ALA A 302 16.40 49.44 -32.22
CA ALA A 302 17.04 48.20 -32.65
C ALA A 302 18.15 47.76 -31.68
N GLU A 303 18.99 48.69 -31.24
CA GLU A 303 20.04 48.43 -30.24
C GLU A 303 19.43 48.03 -28.88
N GLY A 304 18.35 48.68 -28.46
CA GLY A 304 17.61 48.31 -27.25
C GLY A 304 17.00 46.90 -27.33
N GLN A 305 16.44 46.52 -28.48
CA GLN A 305 15.90 45.18 -28.70
C GLN A 305 16.99 44.11 -28.71
N GLN A 306 18.15 44.38 -29.32
CA GLN A 306 19.26 43.46 -29.35
C GLN A 306 19.82 43.21 -27.94
N THR A 307 19.99 44.27 -27.15
CA THR A 307 20.42 44.17 -25.74
C THR A 307 19.41 43.41 -24.89
N ALA A 308 18.10 43.61 -25.13
CA ALA A 308 17.05 42.89 -24.43
C ALA A 308 17.06 41.38 -24.76
N LEU A 309 17.28 41.02 -26.03
CA LEU A 309 17.42 39.62 -26.46
C LEU A 309 18.64 38.96 -25.82
N GLU A 310 19.78 39.64 -25.82
CA GLU A 310 21.02 39.13 -25.23
C GLU A 310 20.88 38.91 -23.71
N ASN A 311 20.19 39.81 -23.01
CA ASN A 311 19.84 39.62 -21.59
C ASN A 311 18.88 38.44 -21.37
N LEU A 312 17.91 38.25 -22.26
CA LEU A 312 16.93 37.16 -22.17
C LEU A 312 17.61 35.81 -22.43
N GLU A 313 18.54 35.76 -23.38
CA GLU A 313 19.36 34.58 -23.69
C GLU A 313 20.30 34.22 -22.55
N ASN A 314 21.02 35.19 -21.98
CA ASN A 314 21.87 34.96 -20.81
C ASN A 314 21.07 34.47 -19.60
N ASN A 315 19.90 35.06 -19.35
CA ASN A 315 19.05 34.65 -18.23
C ASN A 315 18.46 33.25 -18.47
N HIS A 316 18.08 32.93 -19.72
CA HIS A 316 17.64 31.60 -20.10
C HIS A 316 18.75 30.55 -19.89
N GLN A 317 19.98 30.88 -20.25
CA GLN A 317 21.13 29.98 -20.09
C GLN A 317 21.45 29.73 -18.61
N HIS A 318 21.41 30.76 -17.76
CA HIS A 318 21.54 30.60 -16.31
C HIS A 318 20.42 29.76 -15.70
N VAL A 319 19.17 29.94 -16.13
CA VAL A 319 18.04 29.13 -15.66
C VAL A 319 18.22 27.67 -16.07
N MET A 320 18.65 27.40 -17.30
CA MET A 320 18.91 26.03 -17.74
C MET A 320 20.04 25.36 -16.97
N GLU A 321 21.13 26.08 -16.71
CA GLU A 321 22.24 25.56 -15.90
C GLU A 321 21.80 25.25 -14.47
N ALA A 322 20.98 26.13 -13.86
CA ALA A 322 20.42 25.91 -12.54
C ALA A 322 19.48 24.68 -12.49
N ILE A 323 18.66 24.49 -13.53
CA ILE A 323 17.79 23.31 -13.67
C ILE A 323 18.62 22.03 -13.79
N ASP A 324 19.68 22.02 -14.59
CA ASP A 324 20.56 20.86 -14.77
C ASP A 324 21.30 20.50 -13.48
N VAL A 325 21.80 21.49 -12.75
CA VAL A 325 22.42 21.27 -11.42
C VAL A 325 21.39 20.70 -10.44
N HIS A 326 20.17 21.24 -10.42
CA HIS A 326 19.12 20.75 -9.53
C HIS A 326 18.68 19.32 -9.86
N ASN A 327 18.54 18.99 -11.15
CA ASN A 327 18.21 17.65 -11.61
C ASN A 327 19.29 16.63 -11.21
N ARG A 328 20.57 16.96 -11.36
CA ARG A 328 21.67 16.09 -10.88
C ARG A 328 21.59 15.84 -9.38
N HIS A 329 21.36 16.90 -8.59
CA HIS A 329 21.26 16.78 -7.13
C HIS A 329 20.06 15.92 -6.69
N ILE A 330 18.91 16.05 -7.36
CA ILE A 330 17.75 15.18 -7.13
C ILE A 330 18.10 13.72 -7.40
N VAL A 331 18.77 13.43 -8.52
CA VAL A 331 19.18 12.06 -8.87
C VAL A 331 20.14 11.48 -7.81
N GLU A 332 21.11 12.27 -7.33
CA GLU A 332 22.02 11.85 -6.26
C GLU A 332 21.29 11.54 -4.95
N ILE A 333 20.34 12.39 -4.53
CA ILE A 333 19.51 12.14 -3.33
C ILE A 333 18.70 10.85 -3.49
N LEU A 334 18.02 10.69 -4.63
CA LEU A 334 17.19 9.50 -4.90
C LEU A 334 18.04 8.23 -4.89
N GLN A 335 19.22 8.27 -5.49
CA GLN A 335 20.14 7.14 -5.53
C GLN A 335 20.72 6.82 -4.15
N GLY A 336 21.03 7.84 -3.34
CA GLY A 336 21.41 7.67 -1.94
C GLY A 336 20.30 7.03 -1.10
N SER A 337 19.05 7.45 -1.30
CA SER A 337 17.87 6.87 -0.64
C SER A 337 17.64 5.42 -1.05
N LEU A 338 17.74 5.11 -2.35
CA LEU A 338 17.66 3.75 -2.88
C LEU A 338 18.73 2.81 -2.28
N ASN A 339 19.97 3.30 -2.17
CA ASN A 339 21.06 2.52 -1.56
C ASN A 339 20.81 2.25 -0.07
N GLN A 340 20.30 3.23 0.68
CA GLN A 340 19.89 3.00 2.08
C GLN A 340 18.76 1.98 2.19
N GLN A 341 17.77 2.05 1.31
CA GLN A 341 16.63 1.14 1.30
C GLN A 341 17.07 -0.29 0.96
N ALA A 342 17.99 -0.47 0.02
CA ALA A 342 18.62 -1.76 -0.27
C ALA A 342 19.39 -2.34 0.94
N GLY A 343 20.08 -1.47 1.69
CA GLY A 343 20.72 -1.85 2.95
C GLY A 343 19.71 -2.34 4.01
N LEU A 344 18.59 -1.63 4.16
CA LEU A 344 17.50 -2.00 5.06
C LEU A 344 16.85 -3.34 4.69
N VAL A 345 16.60 -3.58 3.40
CA VAL A 345 16.07 -4.86 2.89
C VAL A 345 17.03 -6.00 3.22
N THR A 346 18.33 -5.80 3.01
CA THR A 346 19.35 -6.81 3.34
C THR A 346 19.39 -7.11 4.85
N ALA A 347 19.32 -6.07 5.69
CA ALA A 347 19.27 -6.22 7.14
C ALA A 347 18.01 -7.00 7.58
N LEU A 348 16.84 -6.65 7.04
CA LEU A 348 15.58 -7.37 7.30
C LEU A 348 15.66 -8.83 6.87
N GLN A 349 16.29 -9.12 5.73
CA GLN A 349 16.44 -10.48 5.23
C GLN A 349 17.34 -11.33 6.17
N ASN A 350 18.45 -10.76 6.66
CA ASN A 350 19.28 -11.40 7.68
C ASN A 350 18.51 -11.64 8.99
N THR A 351 17.74 -10.65 9.44
CA THR A 351 16.89 -10.82 10.64
C THR A 351 15.87 -11.94 10.45
N ASN A 352 15.23 -12.04 9.28
CA ASN A 352 14.25 -13.08 8.99
C ASN A 352 14.88 -14.49 8.95
N GLN A 353 16.10 -14.62 8.39
CA GLN A 353 16.87 -15.85 8.48
C GLN A 353 17.15 -16.24 9.93
N HIS A 354 17.61 -15.30 10.76
CA HIS A 354 17.83 -15.55 12.19
C HIS A 354 16.55 -15.97 12.93
N LEU A 355 15.40 -15.36 12.64
CA LEU A 355 14.12 -15.79 13.22
C LEU A 355 13.75 -17.21 12.80
N THR A 356 14.01 -17.58 11.54
CA THR A 356 13.77 -18.93 11.03
C THR A 356 14.63 -19.95 11.78
N THR A 357 15.93 -19.69 11.91
CA THR A 357 16.84 -20.58 12.66
C THR A 357 16.47 -20.67 14.14
N ASN A 358 16.07 -19.55 14.76
CA ASN A 358 15.58 -19.57 16.14
C ASN A 358 14.27 -20.37 16.29
N GLY A 359 13.39 -20.31 15.29
CA GLY A 359 12.16 -21.11 15.23
C GLY A 359 12.47 -22.61 15.18
N GLU A 360 13.44 -23.03 14.35
CA GLU A 360 13.91 -24.43 14.30
C GLU A 360 14.49 -24.89 15.64
N LEU A 361 15.34 -24.08 16.28
CA LEU A 361 15.88 -24.36 17.61
C LEU A 361 14.79 -24.50 18.68
N LEU A 362 13.77 -23.64 18.64
CA LEU A 362 12.62 -23.72 19.54
C LEU A 362 11.84 -25.02 19.34
N HIS A 363 11.60 -25.41 18.08
CA HIS A 363 10.94 -26.67 17.77
C HIS A 363 11.75 -27.88 18.27
N GLN A 364 13.07 -27.87 18.08
CA GLN A 364 13.97 -28.90 18.60
C GLN A 364 13.90 -28.99 20.13
N SER A 365 13.88 -27.85 20.83
CA SER A 365 13.74 -27.78 22.29
C SER A 365 12.41 -28.36 22.76
N LEU A 366 11.31 -28.06 22.06
CA LEU A 366 9.99 -28.61 22.37
C LEU A 366 9.96 -30.13 22.21
N LEU A 367 10.57 -30.67 21.16
CA LEU A 367 10.68 -32.14 20.98
C LEU A 367 11.49 -32.81 22.09
N VAL A 368 12.60 -32.19 22.52
CA VAL A 368 13.39 -32.69 23.66
C VAL A 368 12.55 -32.68 24.94
N GLN A 369 11.78 -31.62 25.17
CA GLN A 369 10.90 -31.50 26.33
C GLN A 369 9.76 -32.53 26.31
N GLU A 370 9.17 -32.79 25.15
CA GLU A 370 8.15 -33.83 24.98
C GLU A 370 8.71 -35.22 25.27
N ASN A 371 9.89 -35.55 24.72
CA ASN A 371 10.59 -36.81 25.01
C ASN A 371 10.93 -36.95 26.50
N ALA A 372 11.39 -35.87 27.15
CA ALA A 372 11.66 -35.87 28.59
C ALA A 372 10.38 -36.12 29.41
N SER A 373 9.24 -35.54 29.02
CA SER A 373 7.95 -35.78 29.65
C SER A 373 7.50 -37.23 29.50
N GLN A 374 7.68 -37.85 28.32
CA GLN A 374 7.38 -39.26 28.11
C GLN A 374 8.28 -40.16 28.96
N GLY A 375 9.58 -39.84 29.04
CA GLY A 375 10.52 -40.53 29.93
C GLY A 375 10.09 -40.46 31.40
N LEU A 376 9.65 -39.28 31.87
CA LEU A 376 9.12 -39.09 33.23
C LEU A 376 7.86 -39.92 33.49
N ASN A 377 6.95 -40.02 32.53
CA ASN A 377 5.76 -40.87 32.64
C ASN A 377 6.12 -42.36 32.71
N ASN A 378 7.10 -42.82 31.93
CA ASN A 378 7.58 -44.20 32.00
C ASN A 378 8.20 -44.51 33.36
N ILE A 379 9.05 -43.61 33.89
CA ILE A 379 9.61 -43.73 35.24
C ILE A 379 8.50 -43.79 36.29
N HIS A 380 7.47 -42.96 36.15
CA HIS A 380 6.32 -42.98 37.06
C HIS A 380 5.58 -44.32 37.03
N TYR A 381 5.40 -44.91 35.85
CA TYR A 381 4.80 -46.23 35.69
C TYR A 381 5.67 -47.33 36.34
N GLU A 382 6.98 -47.33 36.09
CA GLU A 382 7.92 -48.27 36.71
C GLU A 382 7.95 -48.15 38.23
N LEU A 383 7.91 -46.93 38.78
CA LEU A 383 7.81 -46.72 40.23
C LEU A 383 6.51 -47.28 40.80
N SER A 384 5.40 -47.14 40.07
CA SER A 384 4.10 -47.67 40.49
C SER A 384 4.10 -49.20 40.52
N GLU A 385 4.64 -49.84 39.49
CA GLU A 385 4.88 -51.29 39.42
C GLU A 385 5.77 -51.79 40.58
N LEU A 386 6.91 -51.13 40.82
CA LEU A 386 7.81 -51.45 41.94
C LEU A 386 7.11 -51.33 43.29
N ASN A 387 6.32 -50.27 43.49
CA ASN A 387 5.56 -50.07 44.72
C ASN A 387 4.50 -51.18 44.93
N GLN A 388 3.84 -51.61 43.86
CA GLN A 388 2.90 -52.73 43.94
C GLN A 388 3.61 -54.05 44.29
N GLN A 389 4.78 -54.31 43.70
CA GLN A 389 5.59 -55.49 44.03
C GLN A 389 6.08 -55.47 45.47
N ALA A 390 6.53 -54.31 45.98
CA ALA A 390 6.90 -54.13 47.38
C ALA A 390 5.72 -54.43 48.32
N GLY A 391 4.50 -53.97 47.96
CA GLY A 391 3.28 -54.32 48.70
C GLY A 391 3.00 -55.83 48.74
N LYS A 392 3.18 -56.53 47.62
CA LYS A 392 3.05 -58.00 47.58
C LYS A 392 4.11 -58.72 48.43
N GLN A 393 5.34 -58.20 48.48
CA GLN A 393 6.38 -58.76 49.34
C GLN A 393 6.08 -58.57 50.83
N ASN A 394 5.59 -57.40 51.24
CA ASN A 394 5.18 -57.18 52.63
C ASN A 394 4.06 -58.15 53.05
N TYR A 395 3.07 -58.40 52.19
CA TYR A 395 2.02 -59.38 52.47
C TYR A 395 2.58 -60.79 52.68
N LYS A 396 3.49 -61.24 51.81
CA LYS A 396 4.17 -62.54 51.96
C LYS A 396 5.03 -62.59 53.23
N GLN A 397 5.64 -61.48 53.62
CA GLN A 397 6.43 -61.41 54.84
C GLN A 397 5.56 -61.54 56.10
N ASP A 398 4.39 -60.91 56.12
CA ASP A 398 3.40 -61.08 57.19
C ASP A 398 2.88 -62.52 57.26
N GLU A 399 2.64 -63.17 56.13
CA GLU A 399 2.25 -64.59 56.06
C GLU A 399 3.33 -65.51 56.65
N LEU A 400 4.61 -65.26 56.33
CA LEU A 400 5.74 -66.00 56.91
C LEU A 400 5.88 -65.78 58.42
N ILE A 401 5.64 -64.56 58.91
CA ILE A 401 5.65 -64.26 60.35
C ILE A 401 4.55 -65.05 61.06
N ASN A 402 3.33 -65.08 60.51
CA ASN A 402 2.22 -65.84 61.08
C ASN A 402 2.52 -67.35 61.11
N LEU A 403 3.04 -67.90 60.02
CA LEU A 403 3.42 -69.32 59.95
C LEU A 403 4.51 -69.66 60.98
N ALA A 404 5.51 -68.80 61.15
CA ALA A 404 6.55 -68.98 62.15
C ALA A 404 5.99 -68.93 63.58
N GLN A 405 5.01 -68.06 63.83
CA GLN A 405 4.34 -67.95 65.11
C GLN A 405 3.50 -69.20 65.42
N ASP A 406 2.73 -69.70 64.46
CA ASP A 406 1.95 -70.94 64.58
C ASP A 406 2.85 -72.13 64.86
N SER A 407 3.94 -72.30 64.08
CA SER A 407 4.95 -73.34 64.33
C SER A 407 5.54 -73.24 65.73
N GLY A 408 5.82 -72.00 66.20
CA GLY A 408 6.27 -71.75 67.56
C GLY A 408 5.27 -72.16 68.65
N THR A 409 3.96 -72.01 68.39
CA THR A 409 2.92 -72.47 69.32
C THR A 409 2.81 -74.00 69.34
N SER A 410 2.84 -74.67 68.18
CA SER A 410 2.82 -76.13 68.09
C SER A 410 4.04 -76.76 68.76
N LEU A 411 5.23 -76.17 68.61
CA LEU A 411 6.45 -76.62 69.32
C LEU A 411 6.30 -76.52 70.84
N LYS A 412 5.68 -75.45 71.36
CA LYS A 412 5.39 -75.31 72.79
C LYS A 412 4.40 -76.36 73.28
N GLN A 413 3.34 -76.63 72.52
CA GLN A 413 2.36 -77.67 72.84
C GLN A 413 3.00 -79.06 72.85
N MET A 414 3.80 -79.38 71.83
CA MET A 414 4.53 -80.65 71.75
C MET A 414 5.50 -80.82 72.93
N LYS A 415 6.22 -79.76 73.31
CA LYS A 415 7.07 -79.77 74.51
C LYS A 415 6.25 -80.07 75.77
N HIS A 416 5.07 -79.48 75.91
CA HIS A 416 4.21 -79.71 77.08
C HIS A 416 3.73 -81.18 77.15
N ALA A 417 3.26 -81.73 76.04
CA ALA A 417 2.85 -83.14 75.95
C ALA A 417 4.00 -84.12 76.25
N LEU A 418 5.22 -83.80 75.82
CA LEU A 418 6.42 -84.59 76.16
C LEU A 418 6.74 -84.56 77.66
N ILE A 419 6.62 -83.40 78.30
CA ILE A 419 6.81 -83.26 79.75
C ILE A 419 5.76 -84.11 80.50
N GLU A 420 4.50 -84.03 80.08
CA GLU A 420 3.40 -84.79 80.67
C GLU A 420 3.61 -86.31 80.53
N CYS A 421 3.96 -86.79 79.32
CA CYS A 421 4.29 -88.19 79.05
C CYS A 421 5.48 -88.69 79.89
N SER A 422 6.53 -87.88 80.03
CA SER A 422 7.65 -88.19 80.92
C SER A 422 7.21 -88.30 82.40
N GLY A 423 6.22 -87.51 82.82
CA GLY A 423 5.62 -87.59 84.15
C GLY A 423 4.93 -88.94 84.37
N TYR A 424 4.05 -89.34 83.45
CA TYR A 424 3.36 -90.64 83.49
C TYR A 424 4.33 -91.83 83.53
N LEU A 425 5.38 -91.82 82.70
CA LEU A 425 6.40 -92.88 82.70
C LEU A 425 7.14 -93.00 84.04
N ASN A 426 7.48 -91.88 84.66
CA ASN A 426 8.12 -91.91 85.97
C ASN A 426 7.17 -92.44 87.06
N GLN A 427 5.88 -92.11 86.98
CA GLN A 427 4.87 -92.63 87.90
C GLN A 427 4.70 -94.15 87.77
N ASN A 428 4.65 -94.68 86.54
CA ASN A 428 4.61 -96.12 86.30
C ASN A 428 5.86 -96.83 86.82
N ARG A 429 7.04 -96.23 86.67
CA ARG A 429 8.28 -96.78 87.23
C ARG A 429 8.22 -96.92 88.76
N ILE A 430 7.66 -95.92 89.45
CA ILE A 430 7.50 -95.95 90.92
C ILE A 430 6.55 -97.08 91.32
N GLN A 431 5.37 -97.18 90.67
CA GLN A 431 4.41 -98.25 90.96
C GLN A 431 5.00 -99.66 90.79
N VAL A 432 5.75 -99.91 89.70
CA VAL A 432 6.41 -101.20 89.49
C VAL A 432 7.41 -101.50 90.62
N GLY A 433 8.16 -100.49 91.06
CA GLY A 433 9.09 -100.62 92.20
C GLY A 433 8.37 -101.10 93.47
N ASP A 434 7.27 -100.44 93.84
CA ASP A 434 6.50 -100.78 95.03
C ASP A 434 5.94 -102.21 95.00
N THR A 435 5.49 -102.68 93.82
CA THR A 435 5.00 -104.07 93.68
C THR A 435 6.10 -105.12 93.88
N PHE A 436 7.32 -104.85 93.41
CA PHE A 436 8.46 -105.75 93.60
C PHE A 436 8.90 -105.83 95.08
N GLU A 437 8.84 -104.70 95.79
CA GLU A 437 9.11 -104.63 97.23
C GLU A 437 8.13 -105.55 98.01
N GLN A 438 6.83 -105.48 97.70
CA GLN A 438 5.80 -106.34 98.30
C GLN A 438 6.04 -107.84 98.08
N VAL A 439 6.42 -108.25 96.86
CA VAL A 439 6.71 -109.66 96.55
C VAL A 439 7.93 -110.16 97.35
N SER A 440 8.95 -109.32 97.49
CA SER A 440 10.15 -109.62 98.27
C SER A 440 9.84 -109.89 99.75
N GLU A 441 8.97 -109.08 100.36
CA GLU A 441 8.53 -109.31 101.75
C GLU A 441 7.79 -110.65 101.93
N SER A 442 6.88 -110.97 101.01
CA SER A 442 6.11 -112.23 101.08
C SER A 442 7.02 -113.47 101.00
N LEU A 443 8.06 -113.42 100.16
CA LEU A 443 9.04 -114.50 100.05
C LEU A 443 9.90 -114.65 101.32
N LYS A 444 10.21 -113.56 102.03
CA LYS A 444 10.90 -113.63 103.33
C LYS A 444 10.03 -114.31 104.39
N GLY A 445 8.73 -114.02 104.41
CA GLY A 445 7.76 -114.67 105.31
C GLY A 445 7.72 -116.18 105.12
N LEU A 446 7.58 -116.65 103.87
CA LEU A 446 7.53 -118.08 103.53
C LEU A 446 8.77 -118.86 103.99
N ARG A 447 9.96 -118.23 103.90
CA ARG A 447 11.23 -118.84 104.32
C ARG A 447 11.29 -119.05 105.84
N ALA A 448 10.75 -118.12 106.63
CA ALA A 448 10.73 -118.21 108.08
C ALA A 448 9.82 -119.36 108.56
N GLU A 449 8.66 -119.53 107.94
CA GLU A 449 7.73 -120.63 108.24
C GLU A 449 8.31 -122.01 107.92
N MET A 450 8.97 -122.17 106.77
CA MET A 450 9.61 -123.44 106.40
C MET A 450 10.72 -123.87 107.36
N GLN A 451 11.43 -122.93 108.01
CA GLN A 451 12.41 -123.27 109.04
C GLN A 451 11.75 -123.77 110.34
N GLY A 452 10.57 -123.26 110.69
CA GLY A 452 9.80 -123.74 111.85
C GLY A 452 9.38 -125.21 111.72
N GLY A 453 8.90 -125.62 110.54
CA GLY A 453 8.49 -127.01 110.27
C GLY A 453 9.63 -128.03 110.41
N ARG A 454 10.88 -127.62 110.12
CA ARG A 454 12.05 -128.50 110.24
C ARG A 454 12.38 -128.85 111.71
N GLN A 455 12.09 -127.96 112.65
CA GLN A 455 12.28 -128.29 114.08
C GLN A 455 11.22 -129.24 114.62
N GLN A 456 10.00 -129.16 114.10
CA GLN A 456 8.91 -130.07 114.49
C GLN A 456 9.14 -131.51 114.00
N ILE A 457 9.90 -131.71 112.92
CA ILE A 457 10.26 -133.04 112.43
C ILE A 457 11.32 -133.70 113.34
N LEU A 458 12.25 -132.92 113.91
CA LEU A 458 13.30 -133.44 114.80
C LEU A 458 12.75 -133.88 116.17
N THR A 459 11.68 -133.24 116.66
CA THR A 459 10.98 -133.69 117.88
C THR A 459 10.20 -134.99 117.64
N LEU A 460 9.70 -135.22 116.43
CA LEU A 460 9.03 -136.47 116.05
C LEU A 460 9.98 -137.68 116.12
N GLU A 461 11.25 -137.50 115.75
CA GLU A 461 12.28 -138.55 115.78
C GLU A 461 12.67 -138.96 117.22
N SER A 462 12.66 -138.00 118.16
CA SER A 462 12.90 -138.22 119.59
C SER A 462 11.81 -139.09 120.24
N ILE A 463 10.55 -138.84 119.90
CA ILE A 463 9.40 -139.55 120.48
C ILE A 463 9.32 -140.99 119.98
N LEU A 464 9.70 -141.25 118.73
CA LEU A 464 9.71 -142.60 118.13
C LEU A 464 10.72 -143.57 118.78
N ARG A 465 11.69 -143.08 119.57
CA ARG A 465 12.67 -143.93 120.27
C ARG A 465 12.24 -144.42 121.66
N MET A 466 11.13 -143.96 122.22
CA MET A 466 10.60 -144.46 123.50
C MET A 466 9.40 -145.37 123.26
N GLY A 467 9.64 -146.68 123.37
CA GLY A 467 8.71 -147.74 123.00
C GLY A 467 7.39 -147.75 123.80
N ALA A 468 6.31 -147.74 123.01
CA ALA A 468 5.00 -148.37 123.20
C ALA A 468 4.06 -147.87 124.32
N GLY A 469 3.10 -147.02 123.92
CA GLY A 469 1.80 -146.89 124.58
C GLY A 469 1.22 -145.47 124.64
N GLY A 470 0.92 -144.83 123.51
CA GLY A 470 0.25 -143.52 123.49
C GLY A 470 -0.39 -143.21 122.13
N SER A 471 -1.68 -143.53 121.98
CA SER A 471 -2.46 -143.31 120.75
C SER A 471 -2.89 -141.84 120.52
N GLU A 472 -2.78 -140.98 121.53
CA GLU A 472 -3.38 -139.64 121.51
C GLU A 472 -2.42 -138.56 120.97
N SER A 473 -1.10 -138.71 121.22
CA SER A 473 -0.09 -137.73 120.80
C SER A 473 0.22 -137.74 119.30
N ILE A 474 0.00 -138.87 118.61
CA ILE A 474 0.20 -138.99 117.16
C ILE A 474 -0.89 -138.22 116.39
N VAL A 475 -2.12 -138.23 116.88
CA VAL A 475 -3.24 -137.54 116.23
C VAL A 475 -3.08 -136.02 116.31
N ASP A 476 -2.62 -135.50 117.45
CA ASP A 476 -2.40 -134.06 117.63
C ASP A 476 -1.21 -133.55 116.80
N ALA A 477 -0.13 -134.34 116.67
CA ALA A 477 1.01 -133.98 115.82
C ALA A 477 0.62 -133.89 114.34
N VAL A 478 -0.17 -134.84 113.84
CA VAL A 478 -0.63 -134.85 112.43
C VAL A 478 -1.60 -133.70 112.15
N LYS A 479 -2.49 -133.35 113.09
CA LYS A 479 -3.38 -132.18 112.96
C LYS A 479 -2.61 -130.87 112.90
N SER A 480 -1.60 -130.69 113.76
CA SER A 480 -0.77 -129.49 113.76
C SER A 480 -0.02 -129.32 112.44
N GLN A 481 0.54 -130.41 111.90
CA GLN A 481 1.24 -130.39 110.63
C GLN A 481 0.32 -130.05 109.44
N ASN A 482 -0.91 -130.55 109.43
CA ASN A 482 -1.90 -130.22 108.39
C ASN A 482 -2.33 -128.74 108.43
N ASN A 483 -2.48 -128.15 109.62
CA ASN A 483 -2.81 -126.73 109.74
C ASN A 483 -1.67 -125.83 109.21
N ALA A 484 -0.41 -126.15 109.51
CA ALA A 484 0.73 -125.40 108.98
C ALA A 484 0.81 -125.49 107.44
N LEU A 485 0.47 -126.65 106.87
CA LEU A 485 0.47 -126.86 105.42
C LEU A 485 -0.65 -126.07 104.72
N LEU A 486 -1.83 -125.98 105.33
CA LEU A 486 -2.95 -125.17 104.82
C LEU A 486 -2.64 -123.66 104.85
N GLU A 487 -1.96 -123.17 105.89
CA GLU A 487 -1.58 -121.76 105.99
C GLU A 487 -0.52 -121.38 104.94
N CYS A 488 0.43 -122.28 104.67
CA CYS A 488 1.41 -122.10 103.59
C CYS A 488 0.74 -122.00 102.21
N ILE A 489 -0.27 -122.85 101.94
CA ILE A 489 -1.06 -122.77 100.69
C ILE A 489 -1.82 -121.45 100.60
N ARG A 490 -2.35 -120.92 101.72
CA ARG A 490 -3.04 -119.62 101.75
C ARG A 490 -2.10 -118.48 101.34
N GLN A 491 -0.91 -118.40 101.94
CA GLN A 491 0.06 -117.33 101.66
C GLN A 491 0.56 -117.34 100.20
N VAL A 492 0.84 -118.52 99.63
CA VAL A 492 1.24 -118.64 98.22
C VAL A 492 0.12 -118.19 97.27
N THR A 493 -1.14 -118.46 97.65
CA THR A 493 -2.30 -118.07 96.83
C THR A 493 -2.51 -116.55 96.83
N GLU A 494 -2.35 -115.89 97.98
CA GLU A 494 -2.42 -114.41 98.08
C GLU A 494 -1.33 -113.72 97.25
N ALA A 495 -0.08 -114.20 97.31
CA ALA A 495 1.01 -113.68 96.50
C ALA A 495 0.73 -113.80 94.99
N ARG A 496 0.11 -114.90 94.55
CA ARG A 496 -0.27 -115.10 93.15
C ARG A 496 -1.37 -114.14 92.68
N VAL A 497 -2.36 -113.85 93.53
CA VAL A 497 -3.44 -112.92 93.20
C VAL A 497 -2.93 -111.48 93.04
N SER A 498 -2.03 -111.03 93.93
CA SER A 498 -1.39 -109.70 93.79
C SER A 498 -0.55 -109.56 92.52
N MET A 499 0.16 -110.62 92.09
CA MET A 499 0.90 -110.57 90.82
C MET A 499 -0.01 -110.49 89.59
N LEU A 500 -1.15 -111.18 89.61
CA LEU A 500 -2.12 -111.15 88.52
C LEU A 500 -2.83 -109.79 88.41
N SER A 501 -3.18 -109.15 89.53
CA SER A 501 -3.80 -107.81 89.50
C SER A 501 -2.86 -106.72 88.98
N ALA A 502 -1.57 -106.78 89.32
CA ALA A 502 -0.56 -105.88 88.78
C ALA A 502 -0.38 -106.06 87.25
N SER A 503 -0.45 -107.30 86.75
CA SER A 503 -0.36 -107.59 85.32
C SER A 503 -1.58 -107.11 84.52
N ASP A 504 -2.79 -107.20 85.08
CA ASP A 504 -4.02 -106.76 84.40
C ASP A 504 -4.13 -105.23 84.30
N MET A 505 -3.64 -104.47 85.30
CA MET A 505 -3.50 -103.01 85.14
C MET A 505 -2.59 -102.64 83.96
N PHE A 506 -1.47 -103.36 83.78
CA PHE A 506 -0.52 -103.09 82.71
C PHE A 506 -1.10 -103.28 81.30
N THR A 507 -2.08 -104.17 81.13
CA THR A 507 -2.67 -104.45 79.81
C THR A 507 -3.88 -103.58 79.48
N THR A 508 -4.60 -103.07 80.48
CA THR A 508 -5.77 -102.20 80.26
C THR A 508 -5.37 -100.75 79.96
N GLU A 509 -4.24 -100.27 80.47
CA GLU A 509 -3.78 -98.89 80.25
C GLU A 509 -3.19 -98.65 78.84
N GLN A 510 -2.82 -99.71 78.10
CA GLN A 510 -2.34 -99.59 76.71
C GLN A 510 -3.44 -99.43 75.65
N ARG A 511 -4.73 -99.49 76.02
CA ARG A 511 -5.84 -99.48 75.04
C ARG A 511 -6.64 -98.18 75.06
N SER A 512 -6.01 -97.05 74.71
CA SER A 512 -6.56 -95.86 73.99
C SER A 512 -5.63 -94.65 74.19
N PRO A 513 -5.45 -93.74 73.20
CA PRO A 513 -6.49 -93.23 72.30
C PRO A 513 -6.23 -93.39 70.81
N GLN A 514 -7.34 -93.42 70.07
CA GLN A 514 -7.41 -93.32 68.62
C GLN A 514 -6.80 -92.00 68.13
N ILE A 515 -5.90 -92.11 67.15
CA ILE A 515 -5.43 -91.00 66.32
C ILE A 515 -6.49 -90.81 65.23
N GLU A 516 -7.22 -89.70 65.30
CA GLU A 516 -8.08 -89.25 64.21
C GLU A 516 -7.21 -88.57 63.13
N ASN A 517 -7.53 -88.92 61.90
CA ASN A 517 -6.77 -88.80 60.66
C ASN A 517 -6.53 -87.33 60.19
N PRO A 518 -5.32 -86.89 59.77
CA PRO A 518 -5.12 -85.59 59.14
C PRO A 518 -5.06 -85.77 57.62
N GLU A 519 -6.20 -85.76 56.94
CA GLU A 519 -6.24 -85.76 55.48
C GLU A 519 -7.23 -84.72 54.97
N LYS A 520 -6.84 -83.42 55.04
CA LYS A 520 -7.51 -82.36 54.28
C LYS A 520 -6.72 -81.05 54.18
N VAL A 521 -5.54 -81.04 53.53
CA VAL A 521 -4.96 -79.79 52.98
C VAL A 521 -4.16 -80.14 51.71
N LEU A 522 -4.86 -80.37 50.60
CA LEU A 522 -4.24 -80.30 49.27
C LEU A 522 -5.31 -80.10 48.18
N SER A 523 -5.91 -78.92 48.17
CA SER A 523 -6.60 -78.40 46.99
C SER A 523 -6.80 -76.90 47.15
N GLU A 524 -5.77 -76.11 46.85
CA GLU A 524 -5.88 -74.74 46.31
C GLU A 524 -4.47 -74.21 46.04
N THR A 525 -3.98 -74.46 44.83
CA THR A 525 -2.99 -73.61 44.17
C THR A 525 -3.34 -73.58 42.69
N ASN A 526 -4.04 -72.51 42.30
CA ASN A 526 -3.96 -71.91 40.99
C ASN A 526 -4.09 -70.40 41.16
#